data_AF-A0A5J6PD95-F1
#
_entry.id   AF-A0A5J6PD95-F1
#
_cell.length_a   1.000
_cell.length_b   1.000
_cell.length_c   1.000
_cell.angle_alpha   90.00
_cell.angle_beta   90.00
_cell.angle_gamma   90.00
#
_symmetry.space_group_name_H-M   'P 1'
#
loop_
_entity.id
_entity.type
_entity.pdbx_description
1 polymer ?
#
loop_
_entity_poly.entity_id
_entity_poly.type
_entity_poly.pdbx_seq_one_letter_code
_entity_poly.pdbx_strand_id
1 'polypeptide(L)'
;MATLHNKELNLRELKASDFCAEIPGAFICNVFWVEDEKLVVVEELNGNNVHTSLFDSASLEKISVKSRYEKYNNLELIERKFEYELYTLIVVNPEFGGEVLQEKVFLNGQMMYFEERVRYSRIATPSLWERYSEYLSLKNNERSSLLVDLSQYTKMSMNEKVAFLRGRFHDVHKQSYELGIPIECMFLSREEFVEYDKDADFRIALLEVLRLELHFSGGDIDDVFEKIVKHHGGQIAC
;
A
#
# COMPACT_ATOMS: atom_id res chain seq x y z
N MET A 1 -21.75 12.47 10.68
CA MET A 1 -22.71 11.41 10.32
C MET A 1 -23.81 12.12 9.55
N ALA A 2 -24.38 11.51 8.51
CA ALA A 2 -25.17 12.23 7.53
C ALA A 2 -26.64 11.88 7.70
N THR A 3 -27.52 12.80 7.33
CA THR A 3 -28.96 12.55 7.15
C THR A 3 -29.31 12.62 5.68
N LEU A 4 -30.29 11.83 5.28
CA LEU A 4 -30.93 11.94 3.98
C LEU A 4 -31.82 13.20 3.93
N HIS A 5 -31.63 14.03 2.90
CA HIS A 5 -32.42 15.24 2.67
C HIS A 5 -33.59 14.98 1.70
N ASN A 6 -33.40 14.09 0.71
CA ASN A 6 -34.38 13.77 -0.32
C ASN A 6 -34.90 12.33 -0.19
N LYS A 7 -36.22 12.12 -0.12
CA LYS A 7 -36.83 10.79 0.03
C LYS A 7 -36.86 9.96 -1.25
N GLU A 8 -36.56 10.56 -2.40
CA GLU A 8 -36.43 9.86 -3.68
C GLU A 8 -34.98 9.97 -4.17
N LEU A 9 -34.23 8.88 -4.04
CA LEU A 9 -32.85 8.79 -4.50
C LEU A 9 -32.76 8.05 -5.82
N ASN A 10 -32.06 8.64 -6.79
CA ASN A 10 -31.57 7.88 -7.94
C ASN A 10 -30.24 7.22 -7.54
N LEU A 11 -30.28 5.92 -7.19
CA LEU A 11 -29.10 5.16 -6.75
C LEU A 11 -27.96 5.13 -7.80
N ARG A 12 -28.28 5.32 -9.09
CA ARG A 12 -27.28 5.37 -10.17
C ARG A 12 -26.61 6.74 -10.32
N GLU A 13 -27.21 7.79 -9.76
CA GLU A 13 -26.78 9.18 -9.90
C GLU A 13 -26.85 9.92 -8.56
N LEU A 14 -26.35 9.30 -7.49
CA LEU A 14 -26.32 9.89 -6.15
C LEU A 14 -25.47 11.16 -6.12
N LYS A 15 -25.96 12.19 -5.42
CA LYS A 15 -25.28 13.48 -5.28
C LYS A 15 -25.11 13.84 -3.81
N ALA A 16 -24.04 14.58 -3.50
CA ALA A 16 -23.83 15.12 -2.16
C ALA A 16 -25.00 15.98 -1.68
N SER A 17 -25.69 16.68 -2.59
CA SER A 17 -26.88 17.50 -2.30
C SER A 17 -28.08 16.71 -1.80
N ASP A 18 -28.10 15.39 -2.00
CA ASP A 18 -29.18 14.53 -1.50
C ASP A 18 -29.07 14.27 0.01
N PHE A 19 -27.95 14.67 0.62
CA PHE A 19 -27.63 14.43 2.02
C PHE A 19 -27.23 15.73 2.72
N CYS A 20 -27.32 15.73 4.05
CA CYS A 20 -26.80 16.80 4.89
C CYS A 20 -25.80 16.22 5.89
N ALA A 21 -24.66 16.88 6.07
CA ALA A 21 -23.72 16.55 7.14
C ALA A 21 -24.33 16.94 8.51
N GLU A 22 -24.33 16.04 9.49
CA GLU A 22 -24.79 16.35 10.85
C GLU A 22 -23.67 16.93 11.71
N ILE A 23 -22.41 16.73 11.33
CA ILE A 23 -21.28 17.24 12.10
C ILE A 23 -21.05 18.72 11.75
N PRO A 24 -21.07 19.64 12.72
CA PRO A 24 -20.84 21.06 12.46
C PRO A 24 -19.50 21.30 11.77
N GLY A 25 -19.53 22.01 10.63
CA GLY A 25 -18.34 22.32 9.84
C GLY A 25 -17.86 21.18 8.93
N ALA A 26 -18.49 20.01 8.98
CA ALA A 26 -18.20 18.94 8.04
C ALA A 26 -18.90 19.17 6.69
N PHE A 27 -18.33 18.60 5.63
CA PHE A 27 -18.96 18.57 4.31
C PHE A 27 -18.93 17.15 3.76
N ILE A 28 -19.94 16.82 2.95
CA ILE A 28 -20.01 15.53 2.27
C ILE A 28 -19.00 15.52 1.14
N CYS A 29 -18.00 14.66 1.22
CA CYS A 29 -16.94 14.55 0.22
C CYS A 29 -17.20 13.41 -0.76
N ASN A 30 -17.96 12.39 -0.37
CA ASN A 30 -18.23 11.24 -1.23
C ASN A 30 -19.61 10.63 -0.95
N VAL A 31 -20.26 10.16 -2.00
CA VAL A 31 -21.52 9.41 -1.95
C VAL A 31 -21.50 8.37 -3.05
N PHE A 32 -21.73 7.11 -2.71
CA PHE A 32 -21.80 6.04 -3.69
C PHE A 32 -22.69 4.89 -3.23
N TRP A 33 -23.20 4.14 -4.21
CA TRP A 33 -23.97 2.93 -3.98
C TRP A 33 -23.06 1.71 -4.17
N VAL A 34 -23.12 0.79 -3.21
CA VAL A 34 -22.48 -0.53 -3.26
C VAL A 34 -23.60 -1.53 -3.57
N GLU A 35 -23.73 -1.89 -4.84
CA GLU A 35 -24.84 -2.69 -5.35
C GLU A 35 -24.93 -4.08 -4.69
N ASP A 36 -23.80 -4.78 -4.57
CA ASP A 36 -23.74 -6.14 -4.02
C ASP A 36 -24.15 -6.20 -2.54
N GLU A 37 -23.78 -5.18 -1.78
CA GLU A 37 -24.12 -5.06 -0.35
C GLU A 37 -25.48 -4.38 -0.14
N LYS A 38 -26.08 -3.80 -1.19
CA LYS A 38 -27.32 -3.01 -1.15
C LYS A 38 -27.23 -1.84 -0.16
N LEU A 39 -26.13 -1.10 -0.22
CA LEU A 39 -25.83 -0.01 0.71
C LEU A 39 -25.52 1.29 -0.02
N VAL A 40 -26.04 2.41 0.47
CA VAL A 40 -25.54 3.74 0.13
C VAL A 40 -24.54 4.18 1.20
N VAL A 41 -23.33 4.50 0.76
CA VAL A 41 -22.24 4.99 1.61
C VAL A 41 -22.14 6.50 1.42
N VAL A 42 -22.12 7.23 2.55
CA VAL A 42 -21.92 8.68 2.59
C VAL A 42 -20.72 8.96 3.47
N GLU A 43 -19.75 9.68 2.93
CA GLU A 43 -18.54 10.07 3.64
C GLU A 43 -18.53 11.59 3.84
N GLU A 44 -18.32 12.00 5.10
CA GLU A 44 -18.19 13.38 5.51
C GLU A 44 -16.78 13.64 6.02
N LEU A 45 -16.15 14.71 5.53
CA LEU A 45 -14.85 15.15 6.03
C LEU A 45 -15.05 16.19 7.13
N ASN A 46 -14.42 15.96 8.29
CA ASN A 46 -14.28 16.94 9.36
C ASN A 46 -12.82 17.03 9.82
N GLY A 47 -12.14 18.13 9.46
CA GLY A 47 -10.69 18.25 9.65
C GLY A 47 -9.96 17.14 8.88
N ASN A 48 -9.20 16.32 9.59
CA ASN A 48 -8.47 15.18 9.01
C ASN A 48 -9.21 13.84 9.13
N ASN A 49 -10.44 13.83 9.65
CA ASN A 49 -11.21 12.62 9.88
C ASN A 49 -12.32 12.45 8.84
N VAL A 50 -12.46 11.23 8.32
CA VAL A 50 -13.58 10.82 7.46
C VAL A 50 -14.59 10.06 8.30
N HIS A 51 -15.82 10.57 8.36
CA HIS A 51 -16.94 9.92 9.02
C HIS A 51 -17.83 9.23 7.99
N THR A 52 -18.20 7.98 8.25
CA THR A 52 -18.96 7.15 7.31
C THR A 52 -20.36 6.86 7.84
N SER A 53 -21.37 7.17 7.03
CA SER A 53 -22.77 6.83 7.27
C SER A 53 -23.24 5.84 6.21
N LEU A 54 -23.94 4.79 6.64
CA LEU A 54 -24.51 3.78 5.74
C LEU A 54 -26.03 3.87 5.77
N PHE A 55 -26.64 3.71 4.60
CA PHE A 55 -28.08 3.61 4.44
C PHE A 55 -28.41 2.33 3.66
N ASP A 56 -29.45 1.63 4.08
CA ASP A 56 -29.98 0.50 3.31
C ASP A 56 -30.55 1.03 1.99
N SER A 57 -30.16 0.45 0.85
CA SER A 57 -30.52 1.04 -0.45
C SER A 57 -31.99 0.85 -0.83
N ALA A 58 -32.73 -0.04 -0.16
CA ALA A 58 -34.13 -0.30 -0.44
C ALA A 58 -35.07 0.58 0.40
N SER A 59 -34.80 0.66 1.70
CA SER A 59 -35.59 1.44 2.67
C SER A 59 -35.09 2.87 2.85
N LEU A 60 -33.83 3.14 2.47
CA LEU A 60 -33.11 4.38 2.73
C LEU A 60 -32.96 4.71 4.23
N GLU A 61 -33.19 3.73 5.09
CA GLU A 61 -32.99 3.89 6.52
C GLU A 61 -31.49 3.88 6.86
N LYS A 62 -31.09 4.81 7.74
CA LYS A 62 -29.72 4.92 8.22
C LYS A 62 -29.40 3.74 9.14
N ILE A 63 -28.31 3.03 8.83
CA ILE A 63 -27.79 1.94 9.64
C ILE A 63 -26.85 2.52 10.69
N SER A 64 -27.26 2.45 11.96
CA SER A 64 -26.50 3.02 13.07
C SER A 64 -25.09 2.40 13.20
N VAL A 65 -24.09 3.21 13.54
CA VAL A 65 -22.71 2.75 13.82
C VAL A 65 -22.69 1.66 14.88
N LYS A 66 -23.46 1.84 15.96
CA LYS A 66 -23.56 0.87 17.05
C LYS A 66 -23.99 -0.51 16.55
N SER A 67 -25.05 -0.58 15.73
CA SER A 67 -25.53 -1.85 15.18
C SER A 67 -24.49 -2.51 14.27
N ARG A 68 -23.77 -1.72 13.45
CA ARG A 68 -22.69 -2.23 12.60
C ARG A 68 -21.53 -2.78 13.42
N TYR A 69 -21.13 -2.05 14.46
CA TYR A 69 -20.06 -2.46 15.37
C TYR A 69 -20.41 -3.78 16.06
N GLU A 70 -21.60 -3.89 16.67
CA GLU A 70 -22.04 -5.11 17.36
C GLU A 70 -22.17 -6.31 16.43
N LYS A 71 -22.53 -6.09 15.16
CA LYS A 71 -22.74 -7.15 14.18
C LYS A 71 -21.45 -7.62 13.50
N TYR A 72 -20.57 -6.69 13.15
CA TYR A 72 -19.45 -6.96 12.24
C TYR A 72 -18.08 -6.78 12.87
N ASN A 73 -17.92 -6.01 13.95
CA ASN A 73 -16.60 -5.77 14.50
C ASN A 73 -15.98 -7.07 15.02
N ASN A 74 -14.73 -7.31 14.65
CA ASN A 74 -14.00 -8.55 14.90
C ASN A 74 -14.61 -9.80 14.26
N LEU A 75 -15.51 -9.65 13.29
CA LEU A 75 -15.99 -10.78 12.52
C LEU A 75 -14.86 -11.25 11.59
N GLU A 76 -14.47 -12.51 11.76
CA GLU A 76 -13.47 -13.18 10.93
C GLU A 76 -14.16 -14.03 9.87
N LEU A 77 -13.75 -13.84 8.62
CA LEU A 77 -14.13 -14.66 7.49
C LEU A 77 -12.89 -15.42 7.04
N ILE A 78 -13.00 -16.75 6.97
CA ILE A 78 -11.90 -17.62 6.58
C ILE A 78 -12.32 -18.38 5.32
N GLU A 79 -11.54 -18.22 4.26
CA GLU A 79 -11.68 -18.97 3.02
C GLU A 79 -10.43 -19.84 2.82
N ARG A 80 -10.63 -21.05 2.29
CA ARG A 80 -9.54 -21.92 1.85
C ARG A 80 -9.49 -21.97 0.34
N LYS A 81 -8.32 -21.69 -0.22
CA LYS A 81 -8.09 -21.73 -1.66
C LYS A 81 -6.79 -22.47 -1.95
N PHE A 82 -6.91 -23.67 -2.51
CA PHE A 82 -5.80 -24.62 -2.63
C PHE A 82 -5.17 -24.90 -1.25
N GLU A 83 -3.84 -24.79 -1.13
CA GLU A 83 -3.09 -24.86 0.13
C GLU A 83 -3.06 -23.56 0.96
N TYR A 84 -3.71 -22.47 0.50
CA TYR A 84 -3.71 -21.19 1.17
C TYR A 84 -4.94 -20.99 2.05
N GLU A 85 -4.73 -20.32 3.19
CA GLU A 85 -5.79 -19.84 4.06
C GLU A 85 -5.88 -18.31 3.98
N LEU A 86 -7.06 -17.81 3.62
CA LEU A 86 -7.36 -16.41 3.40
C LEU A 86 -8.23 -15.93 4.57
N TYR A 87 -7.76 -14.92 5.29
CA TYR A 87 -8.42 -14.36 6.46
C TYR A 87 -8.82 -12.92 6.17
N THR A 88 -10.08 -12.59 6.44
CA THR A 88 -10.59 -11.22 6.40
C THR A 88 -11.21 -10.89 7.76
N LEU A 89 -10.63 -9.93 8.47
CA LEU A 89 -11.17 -9.38 9.71
C LEU A 89 -11.83 -8.03 9.43
N ILE A 90 -13.09 -7.88 9.85
CA ILE A 90 -13.79 -6.60 9.76
C ILE A 90 -13.54 -5.81 11.06
N VAL A 91 -13.03 -4.59 10.92
CA VAL A 91 -12.84 -3.64 12.04
C VAL A 91 -13.72 -2.43 11.81
N VAL A 92 -14.60 -2.15 12.77
CA VAL A 92 -15.53 -1.02 12.74
C VAL A 92 -15.06 0.01 13.75
N ASN A 93 -14.82 1.25 13.32
CA ASN A 93 -14.51 2.32 14.25
C ASN A 93 -15.81 2.89 14.86
N PRO A 94 -16.00 2.83 16.19
CA PRO A 94 -17.23 3.28 16.83
C PRO A 94 -17.40 4.80 16.86
N GLU A 95 -16.32 5.58 16.70
CA GLU A 95 -16.34 7.04 16.78
C GLU A 95 -16.73 7.67 15.44
N PHE A 96 -16.10 7.23 14.35
CA PHE A 96 -16.35 7.79 13.02
C PHE A 96 -17.16 6.89 12.08
N GLY A 97 -17.42 5.64 12.48
CA GLY A 97 -18.26 4.71 11.71
C GLY A 97 -17.62 4.15 10.44
N GLY A 98 -16.35 4.44 10.20
CA GLY A 98 -15.60 3.83 9.11
C GLY A 98 -15.31 2.36 9.40
N GLU A 99 -15.26 1.57 8.34
CA GLU A 99 -15.02 0.13 8.41
C GLU A 99 -13.81 -0.22 7.54
N VAL A 100 -12.88 -0.95 8.10
CA VAL A 100 -11.71 -1.46 7.40
C VAL A 100 -11.70 -2.98 7.42
N LEU A 101 -11.09 -3.56 6.40
CA LEU A 101 -10.80 -4.97 6.28
C LEU A 101 -9.31 -5.15 6.49
N GLN A 102 -8.96 -5.99 7.46
CA GLN A 102 -7.61 -6.48 7.66
C GLN A 102 -7.53 -7.87 7.06
N GLU A 103 -6.84 -7.97 5.93
CA GLU A 103 -6.84 -9.15 5.08
C GLU A 103 -5.45 -9.79 5.08
N LYS A 104 -5.39 -11.11 5.26
CA LYS A 104 -4.16 -11.89 5.37
C LYS A 104 -4.23 -13.16 4.55
N VAL A 105 -3.13 -13.52 3.91
CA VAL A 105 -2.99 -14.83 3.25
C VAL A 105 -1.88 -15.61 3.93
N PHE A 106 -2.18 -16.86 4.29
CA PHE A 106 -1.25 -17.77 4.93
C PHE A 106 -0.98 -18.99 4.04
N LEU A 107 0.25 -19.48 4.12
CA LEU A 107 0.69 -20.75 3.56
C LEU A 107 1.44 -21.52 4.64
N ASN A 108 0.98 -22.72 5.00
CA ASN A 108 1.60 -23.55 6.05
C ASN A 108 1.85 -22.81 7.39
N GLY A 109 0.93 -21.91 7.77
CA GLY A 109 1.03 -21.10 9.00
C GLY A 109 1.94 -19.87 8.90
N GLN A 110 2.62 -19.65 7.76
CA GLN A 110 3.39 -18.44 7.51
C GLN A 110 2.54 -17.40 6.78
N MET A 111 2.55 -16.16 7.26
CA MET A 111 1.87 -15.05 6.59
C MET A 111 2.65 -14.65 5.33
N MET A 112 1.97 -14.71 4.19
CA MET A 112 2.53 -14.42 2.87
C MET A 112 2.15 -13.04 2.36
N TYR A 113 1.01 -12.52 2.81
CA TYR A 113 0.45 -11.25 2.38
C TYR A 113 -0.41 -10.65 3.48
N PHE A 114 -0.36 -9.33 3.61
CA PHE A 114 -1.22 -8.54 4.49
C PHE A 114 -1.58 -7.24 3.80
N GLU A 115 -2.84 -6.86 3.90
CA GLU A 115 -3.36 -5.58 3.42
C GLU A 115 -4.41 -5.07 4.38
N GLU A 116 -4.43 -3.75 4.60
CA GLU A 116 -5.53 -3.05 5.26
C GLU A 116 -6.19 -2.12 4.25
N ARG A 117 -7.51 -2.18 4.14
CA ARG A 117 -8.27 -1.32 3.21
C ARG A 117 -9.62 -0.94 3.76
N VAL A 118 -10.21 0.13 3.22
CA VAL A 118 -11.60 0.46 3.50
C VAL A 118 -12.52 -0.63 2.96
N ARG A 119 -13.54 -1.00 3.73
CA ARG A 119 -14.46 -2.10 3.39
C ARG A 119 -15.27 -1.82 2.14
N TYR A 120 -15.75 -0.59 1.99
CA TYR A 120 -16.65 -0.19 0.93
C TYR A 120 -15.93 0.66 -0.12
N SER A 121 -16.25 0.43 -1.38
CA SER A 121 -15.69 1.15 -2.53
C SER A 121 -16.78 1.33 -3.58
N ARG A 122 -16.64 2.39 -4.38
CA ARG A 122 -17.51 2.66 -5.53
C ARG A 122 -17.31 1.64 -6.66
N ILE A 123 -16.10 1.10 -6.78
CA ILE A 123 -15.75 0.10 -7.78
C ILE A 123 -15.71 -1.28 -7.15
N ALA A 124 -16.09 -2.29 -7.93
CA ALA A 124 -15.95 -3.68 -7.53
C ALA A 124 -14.50 -3.93 -7.09
N THR A 125 -14.35 -4.37 -5.85
CA THR A 125 -13.04 -4.69 -5.32
C THR A 125 -12.74 -6.15 -5.68
N PRO A 126 -11.56 -6.47 -6.23
CA PRO A 126 -11.19 -7.86 -6.46
C PRO A 126 -11.32 -8.71 -5.19
N SER A 127 -11.30 -10.02 -5.31
CA SER A 127 -11.15 -10.90 -4.14
C SER A 127 -9.75 -10.79 -3.54
N LEU A 128 -9.61 -11.18 -2.27
CA LEU A 128 -8.29 -11.26 -1.61
C LEU A 128 -7.34 -12.19 -2.37
N TRP A 129 -7.86 -13.28 -2.95
CA TRP A 129 -7.05 -14.17 -3.77
C TRP A 129 -6.52 -13.51 -5.04
N GLU A 130 -7.34 -12.72 -5.74
CA GLU A 130 -6.93 -12.03 -6.96
C GLU A 130 -5.84 -11.01 -6.66
N ARG A 131 -6.01 -10.18 -5.62
CA ARG A 131 -4.96 -9.24 -5.18
C ARG A 131 -3.67 -9.94 -4.79
N TYR A 132 -3.76 -11.05 -4.04
CA TYR A 132 -2.58 -11.84 -3.69
C TYR A 132 -1.90 -12.45 -4.93
N SER A 133 -2.68 -12.94 -5.90
CA SER A 133 -2.15 -13.51 -7.15
C SER A 133 -1.44 -12.45 -7.99
N GLU A 134 -2.00 -11.24 -8.05
CA GLU A 134 -1.36 -10.09 -8.70
C GLU A 134 -0.07 -9.69 -7.98
N TYR A 135 -0.07 -9.62 -6.65
CA TYR A 135 1.13 -9.36 -5.85
C TYR A 135 2.23 -10.40 -6.13
N LEU A 136 1.89 -11.69 -6.15
CA LEU A 136 2.85 -12.75 -6.49
C LEU A 136 3.38 -12.62 -7.91
N SER A 137 2.52 -12.29 -8.87
CA SER A 137 2.92 -12.07 -10.26
C SER A 137 3.91 -10.92 -10.36
N LEU A 138 3.61 -9.78 -9.72
CA LEU A 138 4.50 -8.62 -9.69
C LEU A 138 5.86 -8.98 -9.07
N LYS A 139 5.85 -9.61 -7.90
CA LYS A 139 7.05 -10.05 -7.19
C LYS A 139 7.89 -11.04 -8.00
N ASN A 140 7.25 -11.97 -8.70
CA ASN A 140 7.95 -12.92 -9.57
C ASN A 140 8.55 -12.24 -10.80
N ASN A 141 7.86 -11.24 -11.37
CA ASN A 141 8.37 -10.45 -12.49
C ASN A 141 9.56 -9.60 -12.07
N GLU A 142 9.47 -8.91 -10.92
CA GLU A 142 10.58 -8.16 -10.32
C GLU A 142 11.78 -9.06 -10.06
N ARG A 143 11.56 -10.22 -9.44
CA ARG A 143 12.62 -11.21 -9.19
C ARG A 143 13.24 -11.74 -10.48
N SER A 144 12.43 -12.01 -11.51
CA SER A 144 12.93 -12.48 -12.81
C SER A 144 13.76 -11.41 -13.51
N SER A 145 13.31 -10.15 -13.45
CA SER A 145 14.09 -9.00 -13.95
C SER A 145 15.41 -8.87 -13.21
N LEU A 146 15.39 -8.96 -11.88
CA LEU A 146 16.59 -8.92 -11.06
C LEU A 146 17.57 -10.05 -11.42
N LEU A 147 17.09 -11.27 -11.64
CA LEU A 147 17.94 -12.40 -12.05
C LEU A 147 18.59 -12.17 -13.43
N VAL A 148 17.87 -11.56 -14.36
CA VAL A 148 18.43 -11.17 -15.66
C VAL A 148 19.52 -10.11 -15.46
N ASP A 149 19.24 -9.07 -14.70
CA ASP A 149 20.20 -8.00 -14.40
C ASP A 149 21.45 -8.54 -13.70
N LEU A 150 21.30 -9.39 -12.69
CA LEU A 150 22.40 -10.06 -11.99
C LEU A 150 23.27 -10.89 -12.95
N SER A 151 22.63 -11.64 -13.86
CA SER A 151 23.34 -12.49 -14.82
C SER A 151 24.16 -11.70 -15.83
N GLN A 152 23.78 -10.44 -16.10
CA GLN A 152 24.52 -9.51 -16.94
C GLN A 152 25.60 -8.80 -16.11
N TYR A 153 25.22 -8.27 -14.95
CA TYR A 153 26.08 -7.53 -14.02
C TYR A 153 27.33 -8.33 -13.62
N THR A 154 27.19 -9.60 -13.28
CA THR A 154 28.31 -10.47 -12.91
C THR A 154 29.32 -10.72 -14.03
N LYS A 155 28.96 -10.43 -15.29
CA LYS A 155 29.83 -10.54 -16.47
C LYS A 155 30.41 -9.21 -16.92
N MET A 156 29.94 -8.10 -16.35
CA MET A 156 30.37 -6.76 -16.69
C MET A 156 31.80 -6.50 -16.17
N SER A 157 32.56 -5.72 -16.93
CA SER A 157 33.79 -5.10 -16.42
C SER A 157 33.47 -4.08 -15.32
N MET A 158 34.49 -3.71 -14.54
CA MET A 158 34.33 -2.73 -13.47
C MET A 158 33.67 -1.41 -13.94
N ASN A 159 34.11 -0.89 -15.09
CA ASN A 159 33.54 0.36 -15.64
C ASN A 159 32.06 0.20 -16.04
N GLU A 160 31.70 -0.96 -16.58
CA GLU A 160 30.31 -1.28 -16.94
C GLU A 160 29.44 -1.46 -15.68
N LYS A 161 29.96 -2.11 -14.63
CA LYS A 161 29.29 -2.23 -13.33
C LYS A 161 29.01 -0.86 -12.71
N VAL A 162 29.98 0.05 -12.74
CA VAL A 162 29.82 1.44 -12.28
C VAL A 162 28.76 2.15 -13.12
N ALA A 163 28.83 2.07 -14.46
CA ALA A 163 27.84 2.70 -15.34
C ALA A 163 26.42 2.18 -15.11
N PHE A 164 26.27 0.87 -14.91
CA PHE A 164 25.00 0.22 -14.60
C PHE A 164 24.39 0.75 -13.29
N LEU A 165 25.15 0.70 -12.20
CA LEU A 165 24.72 1.19 -10.88
C LEU A 165 24.44 2.70 -10.91
N ARG A 166 25.20 3.47 -11.69
CA ARG A 166 24.99 4.90 -11.87
C ARG A 166 23.69 5.22 -12.60
N GLY A 167 23.34 4.46 -13.64
CA GLY A 167 22.04 4.60 -14.32
C GLY A 167 20.87 4.38 -13.35
N ARG A 168 20.95 3.29 -12.57
CA ARG A 168 20.00 2.99 -11.48
C ARG A 168 19.92 4.13 -10.45
N PHE A 169 21.06 4.73 -10.10
CA PHE A 169 21.14 5.84 -9.15
C PHE A 169 20.37 7.05 -9.66
N HIS A 170 20.56 7.41 -10.93
CA HIS A 170 19.88 8.55 -11.55
C HIS A 170 18.38 8.37 -11.62
N ASP A 171 17.91 7.17 -11.97
CA ASP A 171 16.48 6.86 -12.06
C ASP A 171 15.79 7.04 -10.70
N VAL A 172 16.41 6.55 -9.63
CA VAL A 172 15.89 6.67 -8.25
C VAL A 172 16.03 8.09 -7.71
N HIS A 173 17.19 8.72 -7.89
CA HIS A 173 17.47 10.06 -7.36
C HIS A 173 16.52 11.10 -7.96
N LYS A 174 16.23 11.01 -9.27
CA LYS A 174 15.25 11.89 -9.93
C LYS A 174 13.87 11.82 -9.27
N GLN A 175 13.42 10.62 -8.88
CA GLN A 175 12.12 10.42 -8.24
C GLN A 175 12.13 10.81 -6.76
N SER A 176 13.26 10.62 -6.07
CA SER A 176 13.35 10.75 -4.61
C SER A 176 13.70 12.17 -4.14
N TYR A 177 14.45 12.94 -4.95
CA TYR A 177 14.80 14.33 -4.63
C TYR A 177 13.55 15.21 -4.45
N GLU A 178 12.51 14.99 -5.26
CA GLU A 178 11.24 15.71 -5.17
C GLU A 178 10.47 15.39 -3.88
N LEU A 179 10.75 14.25 -3.25
CA LEU A 179 10.08 13.75 -2.05
C LEU A 179 10.88 13.98 -0.76
N GLY A 180 12.10 14.51 -0.84
CA GLY A 180 12.97 14.74 0.31
C GLY A 180 13.43 13.46 1.03
N ILE A 181 13.41 12.31 0.34
CA ILE A 181 13.79 11.01 0.91
C ILE A 181 15.31 10.82 0.75
N PRO A 182 16.04 10.43 1.81
CA PRO A 182 17.47 10.16 1.72
C PRO A 182 17.78 8.99 0.77
N ILE A 183 18.88 9.11 0.01
CA ILE A 183 19.25 8.14 -1.02
C ILE A 183 19.55 6.75 -0.45
N GLU A 184 20.04 6.69 0.79
CA GLU A 184 20.31 5.45 1.51
C GLU A 184 19.08 4.57 1.75
N CYS A 185 17.88 5.14 1.61
CA CYS A 185 16.62 4.44 1.80
C CYS A 185 16.01 3.88 0.49
N MET A 186 16.51 4.28 -0.69
CA MET A 186 15.82 4.05 -1.97
C MET A 186 16.73 3.57 -3.11
N PHE A 187 18.05 3.74 -3.03
CA PHE A 187 18.96 3.47 -4.16
C PHE A 187 18.89 2.02 -4.69
N LEU A 188 18.72 1.04 -3.81
CA LEU A 188 18.48 -0.36 -4.15
C LEU A 188 17.43 -0.92 -3.20
N SER A 189 16.63 -1.89 -3.65
CA SER A 189 15.85 -2.69 -2.73
C SER A 189 16.78 -3.58 -1.89
N ARG A 190 16.31 -4.04 -0.74
CA ARG A 190 17.11 -4.96 0.10
C ARG A 190 17.45 -6.26 -0.64
N GLU A 191 16.53 -6.81 -1.43
CA GLU A 191 16.78 -8.03 -2.21
C GLU A 191 17.85 -7.78 -3.28
N GLU A 192 17.77 -6.64 -3.97
CA GLU A 192 18.78 -6.22 -4.95
C GLU A 192 20.16 -6.08 -4.31
N PHE A 193 20.25 -5.34 -3.19
CA PHE A 193 21.51 -5.15 -2.48
C PHE A 193 22.14 -6.49 -2.08
N VAL A 194 21.36 -7.38 -1.45
CA VAL A 194 21.85 -8.70 -0.98
C VAL A 194 22.34 -9.56 -2.15
N GLU A 195 21.67 -9.52 -3.30
CA GLU A 195 22.07 -10.31 -4.45
C GLU A 195 23.30 -9.72 -5.16
N TYR A 196 23.36 -8.40 -5.36
CA TYR A 196 24.53 -7.75 -5.96
C TYR A 196 25.77 -7.83 -5.04
N ASP A 197 25.60 -7.81 -3.71
CA ASP A 197 26.69 -7.90 -2.73
C ASP A 197 27.45 -9.25 -2.76
N LYS A 198 26.92 -10.25 -3.47
CA LYS A 198 27.62 -11.51 -3.73
C LYS A 198 28.72 -11.36 -4.78
N ASP A 199 28.70 -10.31 -5.60
CA ASP A 199 29.74 -9.99 -6.57
C ASP A 199 30.90 -9.25 -5.87
N ALA A 200 32.13 -9.72 -6.08
CA ALA A 200 33.31 -9.20 -5.38
C ALA A 200 33.61 -7.71 -5.69
N ASP A 201 33.19 -7.22 -6.85
CA ASP A 201 33.44 -5.85 -7.28
C ASP A 201 32.28 -4.91 -6.92
N PHE A 202 31.13 -5.44 -6.48
CA PHE A 202 29.92 -4.63 -6.26
C PHE A 202 30.15 -3.47 -5.30
N ARG A 203 30.73 -3.74 -4.12
CA ARG A 203 30.99 -2.70 -3.11
C ARG A 203 31.94 -1.62 -3.62
N ILE A 204 32.93 -2.01 -4.42
CA ILE A 204 33.88 -1.07 -5.04
C ILE A 204 33.14 -0.21 -6.08
N ALA A 205 32.28 -0.82 -6.89
CA ALA A 205 31.53 -0.13 -7.92
C ALA A 205 30.51 0.84 -7.31
N LEU A 206 29.85 0.42 -6.24
CA LEU A 206 28.94 1.25 -5.46
C LEU A 206 29.65 2.49 -4.88
N LEU A 207 30.81 2.29 -4.23
CA LEU A 207 31.58 3.40 -3.69
C LEU A 207 32.01 4.39 -4.78
N GLU A 208 32.37 3.89 -5.97
CA GLU A 208 32.71 4.74 -7.12
C GLU A 208 31.50 5.52 -7.64
N VAL A 209 30.31 4.92 -7.70
CA VAL A 209 29.07 5.66 -8.03
C VAL A 209 28.81 6.78 -7.03
N LEU A 210 28.94 6.51 -5.73
CA LEU A 210 28.75 7.54 -4.70
C LEU A 210 29.78 8.67 -4.86
N ARG A 211 31.05 8.35 -5.17
CA ARG A 211 32.09 9.36 -5.46
C ARG A 211 31.74 10.24 -6.64
N LEU A 212 31.21 9.65 -7.72
CA LEU A 212 30.83 10.38 -8.93
C LEU A 212 29.60 11.27 -8.72
N GLU A 213 28.63 10.80 -7.94
CA GLU A 213 27.31 11.44 -7.82
C GLU A 213 27.18 12.39 -6.62
N LEU A 214 27.84 12.09 -5.51
CA LEU A 214 27.72 12.86 -4.26
C LEU A 214 28.84 13.89 -4.06
N HIS A 215 29.73 14.07 -5.05
CA HIS A 215 30.85 15.01 -4.97
C HIS A 215 30.45 16.45 -4.61
N PHE A 216 29.19 16.85 -4.90
CA PHE A 216 28.66 18.19 -4.63
C PHE A 216 27.80 18.29 -3.35
N SER A 217 27.55 17.17 -2.66
CA SER A 217 26.60 17.11 -1.53
C SER A 217 27.21 17.48 -0.17
N GLY A 218 28.54 17.60 -0.09
CA GLY A 218 29.27 18.01 1.13
C GLY A 218 29.30 16.99 2.27
N GLY A 219 28.64 15.83 2.13
CA GLY A 219 28.73 14.71 3.07
C GLY A 219 29.95 13.83 2.83
N ASP A 220 30.43 13.15 3.87
CA ASP A 220 31.47 12.13 3.75
C ASP A 220 30.89 10.91 2.99
N ILE A 221 31.56 10.52 1.91
CA ILE A 221 31.13 9.43 1.03
C ILE A 221 31.18 8.09 1.78
N ASP A 222 32.18 7.91 2.65
CA ASP A 222 32.34 6.68 3.42
C ASP A 222 31.19 6.56 4.43
N ASP A 223 30.77 7.67 5.06
CA ASP A 223 29.60 7.70 5.95
C ASP A 223 28.29 7.32 5.21
N VAL A 224 28.09 7.82 3.99
CA VAL A 224 26.90 7.49 3.18
C VAL A 224 26.92 6.02 2.76
N PHE A 225 28.09 5.51 2.37
CA PHE A 225 28.27 4.11 2.03
C PHE A 225 27.95 3.20 3.23
N GLU A 226 28.46 3.51 4.42
CA GLU A 226 28.17 2.76 5.64
C GLU A 226 26.67 2.80 5.98
N LYS A 227 26.00 3.93 5.79
CA LYS A 227 24.54 4.03 5.98
C LYS A 227 23.77 3.11 5.05
N ILE A 228 24.12 3.06 3.76
CA ILE A 228 23.52 2.15 2.78
C ILE A 228 23.73 0.69 3.20
N VAL A 229 24.98 0.32 3.50
CA VAL A 229 25.33 -1.05 3.93
C VAL A 229 24.59 -1.42 5.21
N LYS A 230 24.49 -0.51 6.18
CA LYS A 230 23.77 -0.74 7.44
C LYS A 230 22.26 -0.82 7.22
N HIS A 231 21.69 0.00 6.34
CA HIS A 231 20.27 -0.01 6.03
C HIS A 231 19.84 -1.36 5.43
N HIS A 232 20.64 -1.93 4.53
CA HIS A 232 20.32 -3.21 3.89
C HIS A 232 20.84 -4.45 4.64
N GLY A 233 21.97 -4.32 5.34
CA GLY A 233 22.59 -5.39 6.13
C GLY A 233 22.06 -5.51 7.56
N GLY A 234 21.44 -4.45 8.10
CA GLY A 234 20.93 -4.37 9.46
C GLY A 234 19.44 -4.66 9.56
N GLN A 235 19.07 -5.95 9.56
CA GLN A 235 18.04 -6.56 10.41
C GLN A 235 17.99 -8.06 10.13
N ILE A 236 18.88 -8.80 10.79
CA ILE A 236 18.58 -10.14 11.30
C ILE A 236 18.21 -9.91 12.77
N ALA A 237 16.92 -9.80 13.08
CA ALA A 237 16.31 -10.21 14.35
C ALA A 237 14.86 -9.71 14.45
N CYS A 238 13.97 -10.72 14.58
CA CYS A 238 12.55 -10.71 14.97
C CYS A 238 11.54 -10.17 13.95
#